data_AF-A0A7J8HQR7-F1
#
_entry.id   AF-A0A7J8HQR7-F1
#
_cell.length_a   1.000
_cell.length_b   1.000
_cell.length_c   1.000
_cell.angle_alpha   90.00
_cell.angle_beta   90.00
_cell.angle_gamma   90.00
#
_symmetry.space_group_name_H-M   'P 1'
#
loop_
_entity.id
_entity.type
_entity.pdbx_description
1 polymer ?
#
loop_
_entity_poly.entity_id
_entity_poly.type
_entity_poly.pdbx_seq_one_letter_code
_entity_poly.pdbx_strand_id
1 'polypeptide(L)'
;MKRPKLKKASKRMTCHKRYKIQKKVREHHRKLRKEAKKRGRKKPRKDPGVPNSAPFKEALLREAELRKQRLEELKQQQKLDRQKEQEKKRKLETNPSVAPPNVELVKEFGQCYAKNKAKLGKQNPKKLYCRELKKVIEASDVVLEVLDARDPLGCRCPQMEEAMKRAPTCHLSKRPGRYYYLRSLKQMNSLHDVLSWIE
;
A
#
# COMPACT_ATOMS: atom_id res chain seq x y z
N MET A 1 -53.89 10.88 27.18
CA MET A 1 -54.69 12.06 27.61
C MET A 1 -54.27 13.30 26.82
N LYS A 2 -55.18 13.91 26.04
CA LYS A 2 -54.93 15.23 25.45
C LYS A 2 -55.16 16.27 26.56
N ARG A 3 -54.11 17.01 26.96
CA ARG A 3 -54.25 18.15 27.89
C ARG A 3 -55.00 19.28 27.16
N PRO A 4 -56.23 19.65 27.56
CA PRO A 4 -57.09 20.54 26.76
C PRO A 4 -56.64 22.01 26.68
N LYS A 5 -55.48 22.39 27.23
CA LYS A 5 -55.08 23.80 27.40
C LYS A 5 -53.75 24.19 26.74
N LEU A 6 -53.04 23.27 26.08
CA LEU A 6 -51.77 23.57 25.39
C LEU A 6 -51.97 23.45 23.87
N LYS A 7 -52.17 24.59 23.19
CA LYS A 7 -52.34 24.69 21.72
C LYS A 7 -51.06 24.36 20.91
N LYS A 8 -49.94 24.07 21.58
CA LYS A 8 -48.64 23.79 20.94
C LYS A 8 -48.44 22.28 20.77
N ALA A 9 -48.24 21.85 19.53
CA ALA A 9 -47.91 20.45 19.23
C ALA A 9 -46.55 20.08 19.83
N SER A 10 -46.44 18.88 20.37
CA SER A 10 -45.17 18.37 20.89
C SER A 10 -44.18 18.13 19.74
N LYS A 11 -42.94 18.60 19.89
CA LYS A 11 -41.82 18.27 18.99
C LYS A 11 -41.36 16.81 19.15
N ARG A 12 -41.84 16.09 20.19
CA ARG A 12 -41.49 14.70 20.44
C ARG A 12 -42.10 13.81 19.36
N MET A 13 -41.26 13.04 18.68
CA MET A 13 -41.70 12.05 17.71
C MET A 13 -41.91 10.70 18.37
N THR A 14 -43.03 10.04 18.05
CA THR A 14 -43.23 8.64 18.43
C THR A 14 -42.24 7.74 17.69
N CYS A 15 -41.88 6.62 18.30
CA CYS A 15 -40.93 5.67 17.72
C CYS A 15 -41.38 5.18 16.34
N HIS A 16 -42.68 4.92 16.17
CA HIS A 16 -43.29 4.54 14.89
C HIS A 16 -43.02 5.58 13.79
N LYS A 17 -43.19 6.88 14.08
CA LYS A 17 -42.93 7.95 13.11
C LYS A 17 -41.45 8.01 12.73
N ARG A 18 -40.53 7.83 13.70
CA ARG A 18 -39.08 7.79 13.45
C ARG A 18 -38.71 6.65 12.49
N TYR A 19 -39.19 5.43 12.74
CA TYR A 19 -38.92 4.28 11.89
C TYR A 19 -39.55 4.41 10.50
N LYS A 20 -40.76 5.00 10.40
CA LYS A 20 -41.40 5.27 9.11
C LYS A 20 -40.60 6.27 8.27
N ILE A 21 -40.05 7.33 8.89
CA ILE A 21 -39.16 8.28 8.22
C ILE A 21 -37.89 7.59 7.74
N GLN A 22 -37.22 6.83 8.61
CA GLN A 22 -36.00 6.11 8.23
C GLN A 22 -36.24 5.15 7.06
N LYS A 23 -37.36 4.41 7.06
CA LYS A 23 -37.74 3.52 5.96
C LYS A 23 -37.94 4.30 4.66
N LYS A 24 -38.67 5.42 4.70
CA LYS A 24 -38.90 6.29 3.53
C LYS A 24 -37.59 6.87 2.97
N VAL A 25 -36.70 7.37 3.82
CA VAL A 25 -35.38 7.90 3.42
C VAL A 25 -34.55 6.80 2.77
N ARG A 26 -34.53 5.59 3.37
CA ARG A 26 -33.80 4.44 2.81
C ARG A 26 -34.33 4.05 1.44
N GLU A 27 -35.65 4.01 1.28
CA GLU A 27 -36.30 3.71 -0.01
C GLU A 27 -36.01 4.79 -1.05
N HIS A 28 -36.05 6.07 -0.66
CA HIS A 28 -35.69 7.19 -1.53
C HIS A 28 -34.24 7.10 -2.01
N HIS A 29 -33.27 6.89 -1.10
CA HIS A 29 -31.87 6.68 -1.46
C HIS A 29 -31.67 5.42 -2.32
N ARG A 30 -32.48 4.37 -2.11
CA ARG A 30 -32.47 3.19 -2.99
C ARG A 30 -32.94 3.55 -4.40
N LYS A 31 -34.01 4.33 -4.54
CA LYS A 31 -34.52 4.79 -5.85
C LYS A 31 -33.52 5.71 -6.55
N LEU A 32 -32.99 6.74 -5.86
CA LEU A 32 -31.96 7.63 -6.41
C LEU A 32 -30.72 6.87 -6.90
N ARG A 33 -30.26 5.85 -6.16
CA ARG A 33 -29.13 5.00 -6.60
C ARG A 33 -29.48 4.21 -7.87
N LYS A 34 -30.69 3.65 -7.97
CA LYS A 34 -31.15 2.94 -9.17
C LYS A 34 -31.26 3.89 -10.37
N GLU A 35 -31.84 5.07 -10.19
CA GLU A 35 -31.93 6.09 -11.23
C GLU A 35 -30.56 6.61 -11.67
N ALA A 36 -29.66 6.88 -10.72
CA ALA A 36 -28.30 7.32 -11.04
C ALA A 36 -27.51 6.28 -11.86
N LYS A 37 -27.78 4.98 -11.66
CA LYS A 37 -27.21 3.91 -12.49
C LYS A 37 -27.81 3.88 -13.90
N LYS A 38 -29.10 4.21 -14.06
CA LYS A 38 -29.78 4.29 -15.37
C LYS A 38 -29.32 5.48 -16.22
N ARG A 39 -28.94 6.60 -15.59
CA ARG A 39 -28.55 7.86 -16.28
C ARG A 39 -27.21 7.81 -17.05
N GLY A 40 -26.55 6.65 -17.18
CA GLY A 40 -25.31 6.49 -17.94
C GLY A 40 -24.09 7.20 -17.32
N ARG A 41 -23.01 7.34 -18.09
CA ARG A 41 -21.78 8.03 -17.65
C ARG A 41 -22.09 9.50 -17.42
N LYS A 42 -21.81 10.00 -16.22
CA LYS A 42 -21.95 11.43 -15.90
C LYS A 42 -21.00 12.23 -16.79
N LYS A 43 -21.52 13.23 -17.52
CA LYS A 43 -20.68 14.20 -18.23
C LYS A 43 -19.76 14.90 -17.21
N PRO A 44 -18.49 15.16 -17.54
CA PRO A 44 -17.63 15.94 -16.66
C PRO A 44 -18.30 17.28 -16.36
N ARG A 45 -18.21 17.70 -15.10
CA ARG A 45 -18.69 19.03 -14.70
C ARG A 45 -17.82 20.06 -15.41
N LYS A 46 -18.46 21.12 -15.91
CA LYS A 46 -17.74 22.24 -16.51
C LYS A 46 -17.26 23.10 -15.35
N ASP A 47 -16.00 23.49 -15.39
CA ASP A 47 -15.47 24.41 -14.42
C ASP A 47 -16.13 25.78 -14.65
N PRO A 48 -16.61 26.47 -13.60
CA PRO A 48 -17.30 27.75 -13.73
C PRO A 48 -16.41 28.89 -14.30
N GLY A 49 -15.15 28.60 -14.65
CA GLY A 49 -14.22 29.54 -15.27
C GLY A 49 -13.80 30.68 -14.35
N VAL A 50 -12.79 31.44 -14.78
CA VAL A 50 -12.43 32.69 -14.10
C VAL A 50 -13.35 33.80 -14.65
N PRO A 51 -14.15 34.46 -13.79
CA PRO A 51 -15.03 35.55 -14.19
C PRO A 51 -14.26 36.72 -14.84
N ASN A 52 -14.90 37.43 -15.78
CA ASN A 52 -14.27 38.55 -16.51
C ASN A 52 -14.00 39.81 -15.68
N SER A 53 -14.54 39.89 -14.46
CA SER A 53 -14.34 41.00 -13.55
C SER A 53 -12.97 41.00 -12.86
N ALA A 54 -12.19 39.91 -12.97
CA ALA A 54 -10.90 39.81 -12.30
C ALA A 54 -9.80 40.60 -13.06
N PRO A 55 -9.08 41.53 -12.41
CA PRO A 55 -8.10 42.41 -13.06
C PRO A 55 -6.91 41.67 -13.71
N PHE A 56 -6.60 40.45 -13.25
CA PHE A 56 -5.49 39.63 -13.78
C PHE A 56 -5.97 38.35 -14.50
N LYS A 57 -7.20 38.33 -15.02
CA LYS A 57 -7.75 37.16 -15.71
C LYS A 57 -6.88 36.68 -16.87
N GLU A 58 -6.38 37.59 -17.70
CA GLU A 58 -5.57 37.24 -18.87
C GLU A 58 -4.21 36.64 -18.48
N ALA A 59 -3.60 37.15 -17.40
CA ALA A 59 -2.36 36.59 -16.89
C ALA A 59 -2.57 35.16 -16.38
N LEU A 60 -3.67 34.91 -15.66
CA LEU A 60 -4.03 33.59 -15.15
C LEU A 60 -4.35 32.60 -16.29
N LEU A 61 -5.05 33.04 -17.34
CA LEU A 61 -5.34 32.20 -18.50
C LEU A 61 -4.07 31.83 -19.27
N ARG A 62 -3.18 32.80 -19.51
CA ARG A 62 -1.87 32.55 -20.16
C ARG A 62 -1.00 31.58 -19.35
N GLU A 63 -0.94 31.74 -18.03
CA GLU A 63 -0.19 30.80 -17.17
C GLU A 63 -0.78 29.38 -17.25
N ALA A 64 -2.11 29.26 -17.27
CA ALA A 64 -2.78 27.97 -17.40
C ALA A 64 -2.47 27.29 -18.75
N GLU A 65 -2.40 28.06 -19.85
CA GLU A 65 -2.01 27.56 -21.17
C GLU A 65 -0.56 27.05 -21.19
N LEU A 66 0.38 27.83 -20.64
CA LEU A 66 1.78 27.42 -20.51
C LEU A 66 1.93 26.13 -19.69
N ARG A 67 1.17 26.01 -18.60
CA ARG A 67 1.15 24.77 -17.80
C ARG A 67 0.63 23.58 -18.61
N LYS A 68 -0.39 23.76 -19.45
CA LYS A 68 -0.90 22.69 -20.33
C LYS A 68 0.14 22.27 -21.37
N GLN A 69 0.79 23.23 -22.04
CA GLN A 69 1.83 22.96 -23.03
C GLN A 69 2.97 22.13 -22.43
N ARG A 70 3.52 22.57 -21.29
CA ARG A 70 4.57 21.83 -20.57
C ARG A 70 4.16 20.40 -20.21
N LEU A 71 2.92 20.19 -19.77
CA LEU A 71 2.42 18.86 -19.44
C LEU A 71 2.27 17.96 -20.69
N GLU A 72 1.88 18.54 -21.83
CA GLU A 72 1.78 17.82 -23.09
C GLU A 72 3.14 17.43 -23.63
N GLU A 73 4.11 18.35 -23.61
CA GLU A 73 5.50 18.10 -23.99
C GLU A 73 6.12 16.98 -23.14
N LEU A 74 5.97 17.05 -21.81
CA LEU A 74 6.43 15.97 -20.92
C LEU A 74 5.79 14.63 -21.23
N LYS A 75 4.50 14.62 -21.59
CA LYS A 75 3.78 13.40 -21.97
C LYS A 75 4.26 12.85 -23.32
N GLN A 76 4.58 13.73 -24.27
CA GLN A 76 5.17 13.33 -25.56
C GLN A 76 6.58 12.76 -25.37
N GLN A 77 7.43 13.44 -24.59
CA GLN A 77 8.77 12.96 -24.23
C GLN A 77 8.71 11.57 -23.59
N GLN A 78 7.82 11.37 -22.60
CA GLN A 78 7.61 10.06 -21.97
C GLN A 78 7.17 8.97 -22.96
N LYS A 79 6.36 9.31 -23.97
CA LYS A 79 5.97 8.35 -25.02
C LYS A 79 7.15 7.99 -25.90
N LEU A 80 7.94 8.97 -26.32
CA LEU A 80 9.14 8.76 -27.14
C LEU A 80 10.18 7.92 -26.39
N ASP A 81 10.42 8.21 -25.11
CA ASP A 81 11.34 7.45 -24.28
C ASP A 81 10.89 5.99 -24.13
N ARG A 82 9.59 5.76 -23.94
CA ARG A 82 9.02 4.41 -23.89
C ARG A 82 9.20 3.65 -25.21
N GLN A 83 9.04 4.32 -26.35
CA GLN A 83 9.27 3.72 -27.67
C GLN A 83 10.74 3.38 -27.87
N LYS A 84 11.65 4.31 -27.54
CA LYS A 84 13.11 4.08 -27.59
C LYS A 84 13.54 2.93 -26.69
N GLU A 85 12.99 2.81 -25.48
CA GLU A 85 13.27 1.67 -24.59
C GLU A 85 12.81 0.34 -25.20
N GLN A 86 11.65 0.31 -25.84
CA GLN A 86 11.14 -0.88 -26.53
C GLN A 86 11.98 -1.25 -27.75
N GLU A 87 12.40 -0.28 -28.57
CA GLU A 87 13.32 -0.53 -29.68
C GLU A 87 14.68 -1.04 -29.23
N LYS A 88 15.24 -0.48 -28.14
CA LYS A 88 16.48 -0.97 -27.54
C LYS A 88 16.34 -2.44 -27.12
N LYS A 89 15.22 -2.81 -26.49
CA LYS A 89 14.93 -4.21 -26.12
C LYS A 89 14.85 -5.12 -27.35
N ARG A 90 14.12 -4.72 -28.40
CA ARG A 90 14.04 -5.48 -29.65
C ARG A 90 15.40 -5.64 -30.36
N LYS A 91 16.23 -4.59 -30.39
CA LYS A 91 17.58 -4.61 -30.95
C LYS A 91 18.53 -5.52 -30.17
N LEU A 92 18.43 -5.54 -28.84
CA LEU A 92 19.17 -6.46 -27.98
C LEU A 92 18.75 -7.92 -28.20
N GLU A 93 17.47 -8.19 -28.44
CA GLU A 93 16.96 -9.54 -28.72
C GLU A 93 17.36 -10.07 -30.11
N THR A 94 17.68 -9.19 -31.07
CA THR A 94 18.05 -9.57 -32.45
C THR A 94 19.55 -9.91 -32.61
N ASN A 95 20.40 -9.64 -31.61
CA ASN A 95 21.82 -10.04 -31.60
C ASN A 95 22.10 -11.03 -30.44
N PRO A 96 21.98 -12.36 -30.63
CA PRO A 96 22.26 -13.34 -29.59
C PRO A 96 23.72 -13.84 -29.60
N SER A 97 24.68 -13.05 -30.11
CA SER A 97 26.11 -13.39 -30.03
C SER A 97 26.87 -12.22 -29.42
N VAL A 98 27.24 -12.38 -28.15
CA VAL A 98 28.38 -11.83 -27.39
C VAL A 98 27.93 -11.68 -25.93
N ALA A 99 28.28 -12.68 -25.13
CA ALA A 99 28.19 -12.64 -23.68
C ALA A 99 29.24 -11.65 -23.13
N PRO A 100 28.88 -10.68 -22.28
CA PRO A 100 29.87 -9.96 -21.49
C PRO A 100 30.21 -10.76 -20.21
N PRO A 101 31.50 -10.80 -19.82
CA PRO A 101 32.01 -11.68 -18.78
C PRO A 101 31.68 -11.18 -17.37
N ASN A 102 31.57 -12.14 -16.45
CA ASN A 102 31.56 -11.95 -15.01
C ASN A 102 32.64 -10.95 -14.58
N VAL A 103 32.23 -9.83 -14.00
CA VAL A 103 33.12 -8.99 -13.20
C VAL A 103 32.63 -9.09 -11.76
N GLU A 104 33.50 -9.67 -10.94
CA GLU A 104 33.32 -9.99 -9.53
C GLU A 104 32.82 -8.79 -8.72
N LEU A 105 31.75 -9.01 -7.96
CA LEU A 105 31.21 -8.05 -7.01
C LEU A 105 31.78 -8.33 -5.62
N VAL A 106 33.01 -7.89 -5.37
CA VAL A 106 33.51 -7.70 -4.01
C VAL A 106 33.27 -6.23 -3.65
N LYS A 107 32.14 -5.94 -3.00
CA LYS A 107 31.89 -4.64 -2.34
C LYS A 107 31.23 -4.85 -0.99
N GLU A 108 32.08 -4.74 0.03
CA GLU A 108 31.87 -4.29 1.41
C GLU A 108 30.42 -4.09 1.89
N PHE A 109 30.14 -4.73 3.03
CA PHE A 109 28.89 -4.81 3.79
C PHE A 109 28.35 -3.47 4.36
N GLY A 110 28.76 -2.31 3.82
CA GLY A 110 28.45 -0.99 4.38
C GLY A 110 27.64 -0.03 3.50
N GLN A 111 27.29 -0.37 2.26
CA GLN A 111 26.67 0.56 1.31
C GLN A 111 25.38 0.03 0.64
N CYS A 112 24.33 -0.26 1.41
CA CYS A 112 23.06 -0.74 0.85
C CYS A 112 21.93 0.31 0.80
N TYR A 113 22.06 1.46 1.45
CA TYR A 113 20.96 2.45 1.55
C TYR A 113 20.84 3.42 0.36
N ALA A 114 21.91 3.64 -0.41
CA ALA A 114 21.96 4.71 -1.42
C ALA A 114 21.71 4.25 -2.87
N LYS A 115 22.12 3.02 -3.24
CA LYS A 115 22.18 2.59 -4.66
C LYS A 115 20.82 2.16 -5.25
N ASN A 116 19.79 1.94 -4.42
CA ASN A 116 18.46 1.50 -4.87
C ASN A 116 17.46 2.64 -5.15
N LYS A 117 17.84 3.91 -4.98
CA LYS A 117 16.92 5.06 -5.23
C LYS A 117 16.68 5.34 -6.72
N ALA A 118 17.59 4.94 -7.61
CA ALA A 118 17.56 5.34 -9.02
C ALA A 118 16.50 4.63 -9.90
N LYS A 119 15.89 3.53 -9.43
CA LYS A 119 14.89 2.74 -10.19
C LYS A 119 13.49 2.73 -9.54
N LEU A 120 13.15 3.70 -8.70
CA LEU A 120 11.91 3.72 -7.93
C LEU A 120 10.86 4.70 -8.48
N GLY A 121 10.59 4.66 -9.78
CA GLY A 121 9.49 5.41 -10.36
C GLY A 121 8.13 4.91 -9.84
N LYS A 122 7.38 5.78 -9.14
CA LYS A 122 5.95 5.66 -8.78
C LYS A 122 5.47 4.29 -8.28
N GLN A 123 6.30 3.57 -7.51
CA GLN A 123 5.82 2.34 -6.87
C GLN A 123 4.98 2.69 -5.64
N ASN A 124 3.87 1.97 -5.45
CA ASN A 124 2.99 2.14 -4.30
C ASN A 124 3.82 1.97 -3.00
N PRO A 125 3.74 2.92 -2.04
CA PRO A 125 4.57 2.89 -0.83
C PRO A 125 4.48 1.57 -0.06
N LYS A 126 3.32 0.91 -0.09
CA LYS A 126 3.11 -0.40 0.54
C LYS A 126 4.01 -1.48 -0.08
N LYS A 127 4.16 -1.50 -1.41
CA LYS A 127 5.00 -2.48 -2.10
C LYS A 127 6.48 -2.28 -1.79
N LEU A 128 6.90 -1.03 -1.61
CA LEU A 128 8.26 -0.68 -1.22
C LEU A 128 8.58 -1.21 0.18
N TYR A 129 7.69 -0.94 1.14
CA TYR A 129 7.83 -1.43 2.51
C TYR A 129 7.91 -2.96 2.55
N CYS A 130 7.01 -3.66 1.85
CA CYS A 130 7.03 -5.12 1.80
C CYS A 130 8.32 -5.69 1.19
N ARG A 131 8.96 -4.97 0.26
CA ARG A 131 10.23 -5.42 -0.36
C ARG A 131 11.39 -5.28 0.61
N GLU A 132 11.50 -4.16 1.30
CA GLU A 132 12.56 -3.96 2.29
C GLU A 132 12.38 -4.90 3.48
N LEU A 133 11.13 -5.13 3.92
CA LEU A 133 10.83 -6.09 4.97
C LEU A 133 11.29 -7.52 4.62
N LYS A 134 11.09 -7.98 3.38
CA LYS A 134 11.58 -9.30 2.95
C LYS A 134 13.10 -9.42 3.07
N LYS A 135 13.84 -8.40 2.66
CA LYS A 135 15.31 -8.38 2.79
C LYS A 135 15.74 -8.48 4.25
N VAL A 136 15.07 -7.76 5.15
CA VAL A 136 15.35 -7.79 6.59
C VAL A 136 15.07 -9.18 7.15
N ILE A 137 13.95 -9.80 6.76
CA ILE A 137 13.60 -11.17 7.19
C ILE A 137 14.64 -12.19 6.73
N GLU A 138 15.09 -12.11 5.48
CA GLU A 138 16.11 -13.03 4.92
C GLU A 138 17.47 -12.86 5.59
N ALA A 139 17.81 -11.65 6.06
CA ALA A 139 19.08 -11.36 6.72
C ALA A 139 19.08 -11.63 8.22
N SER A 140 17.92 -11.79 8.86
CA SER A 140 17.80 -11.89 10.32
C SER A 140 17.62 -13.33 10.77
N ASP A 141 18.35 -13.75 11.80
CA ASP A 141 18.15 -15.06 12.44
C ASP A 141 16.90 -15.06 13.35
N VAL A 142 16.60 -13.91 13.98
CA VAL A 142 15.48 -13.74 14.91
C VAL A 142 14.72 -12.47 14.56
N VAL A 143 13.38 -12.55 14.52
CA VAL A 143 12.49 -11.41 14.31
C VAL A 143 11.62 -11.22 15.55
N LEU A 144 11.62 -10.00 16.09
CA LEU A 144 10.80 -9.61 17.24
C LEU A 144 9.58 -8.80 16.76
N GLU A 145 8.38 -9.27 17.10
CA GLU A 145 7.14 -8.53 16.86
C GLU A 145 6.77 -7.75 18.12
N VAL A 146 6.90 -6.43 18.08
CA VAL A 146 6.52 -5.54 19.19
C VAL A 146 5.05 -5.17 19.03
N LEU A 147 4.25 -5.45 20.06
CA LEU A 147 2.81 -5.16 20.09
C LEU A 147 2.49 -4.06 21.11
N ASP A 148 1.53 -3.19 20.80
CA ASP A 148 0.98 -2.22 21.78
C ASP A 148 0.22 -3.00 22.86
N ALA A 149 0.51 -2.73 24.13
CA ALA A 149 -0.13 -3.38 25.27
C ALA A 149 -1.63 -3.10 25.37
N ARG A 150 -2.13 -1.99 24.80
CA ARG A 150 -3.54 -1.60 24.85
C ARG A 150 -4.41 -2.39 23.89
N ASP A 151 -3.85 -2.80 22.76
CA ASP A 151 -4.54 -3.60 21.75
C ASP A 151 -3.57 -4.56 21.03
N PRO A 152 -3.19 -5.67 21.68
CA PRO A 152 -2.24 -6.61 21.11
C PRO A 152 -2.83 -7.40 19.94
N LEU A 153 -4.16 -7.45 19.78
CA LEU A 153 -4.79 -8.17 18.66
C LEU A 153 -4.91 -7.28 17.42
N GLY A 154 -5.17 -5.98 17.59
CA GLY A 154 -5.26 -5.02 16.50
C GLY A 154 -3.92 -4.68 15.84
N CYS A 155 -2.83 -4.67 16.63
CA CYS A 155 -1.48 -4.42 16.11
C CYS A 155 -0.78 -5.66 15.55
N ARG A 156 -1.37 -6.86 15.70
CA ARG A 156 -0.77 -8.12 15.30
C ARG A 156 -1.04 -8.45 13.84
N CYS A 157 -0.03 -8.97 13.12
CA CYS A 157 -0.16 -9.30 11.70
C CYS A 157 -0.06 -10.82 11.41
N PRO A 158 -1.18 -11.56 11.45
CA PRO A 158 -1.16 -13.02 11.29
C PRO A 158 -0.65 -13.48 9.92
N GLN A 159 -0.89 -12.68 8.87
CA GLN A 159 -0.41 -12.95 7.52
C GLN A 159 1.13 -12.97 7.44
N MET A 160 1.78 -12.11 8.23
CA MET A 160 3.24 -12.06 8.30
C MET A 160 3.79 -13.28 9.03
N GLU A 161 3.19 -13.65 10.16
CA GLU A 161 3.58 -14.85 10.91
C GLU A 161 3.45 -16.13 10.06
N GLU A 162 2.37 -16.25 9.29
CA GLU A 162 2.14 -17.41 8.42
C GLU A 162 3.15 -17.45 7.26
N ALA A 163 3.46 -16.29 6.68
CA ALA A 163 4.51 -16.18 5.67
C ALA A 163 5.89 -16.58 6.22
N MET A 164 6.20 -16.21 7.47
CA MET A 164 7.45 -16.62 8.14
C MET A 164 7.47 -18.12 8.45
N LYS A 165 6.35 -18.71 8.89
CA LYS A 165 6.26 -20.16 9.15
C LYS A 165 6.43 -21.00 7.88
N ARG A 166 5.94 -20.50 6.75
CA ARG A 166 6.09 -21.16 5.46
C ARG A 166 7.52 -21.06 4.93
N ALA A 167 8.30 -20.08 5.39
CA ALA A 167 9.69 -19.94 4.98
C ALA A 167 10.54 -21.06 5.63
N PRO A 168 11.34 -21.79 4.84
CA PRO A 168 12.11 -22.94 5.33
C PRO A 168 13.22 -22.56 6.33
N THR A 169 13.61 -21.28 6.37
CA THR A 169 14.71 -20.77 7.20
C THR A 169 14.28 -20.42 8.63
N CYS A 170 12.99 -20.21 8.89
CA CYS A 170 12.52 -19.63 10.14
C CYS A 170 11.81 -20.67 11.01
N HIS A 171 12.51 -21.21 12.00
CA HIS A 171 11.89 -22.06 13.01
C HIS A 171 11.11 -21.19 14.00
N LEU A 172 9.80 -21.03 13.77
CA LEU A 172 8.96 -20.24 14.67
C LEU A 172 8.68 -21.01 15.95
N SER A 173 9.49 -20.79 16.99
CA SER A 173 9.21 -21.33 18.32
C SER A 173 8.10 -20.52 18.99
N LYS A 174 6.84 -20.94 18.80
CA LYS A 174 5.74 -20.47 19.65
C LYS A 174 5.68 -21.35 20.89
N ARG A 175 6.35 -20.95 21.97
CA ARG A 175 6.13 -21.58 23.28
C ARG A 175 5.46 -20.57 24.22
N PRO A 176 4.20 -20.79 24.62
CA PRO A 176 3.62 -20.04 25.72
C PRO A 176 4.31 -20.48 27.02
N GLY A 177 4.96 -19.53 27.70
CA GLY A 177 5.37 -19.62 29.10
C GLY A 177 6.26 -20.80 29.49
N ARG A 178 7.56 -20.74 29.15
CA ARG A 178 8.65 -21.43 29.88
C ARG A 178 10.00 -20.88 29.44
N TYR A 179 10.76 -20.33 30.39
CA TYR A 179 12.19 -20.07 30.23
C TYR A 179 12.91 -21.40 30.08
N TYR A 180 13.59 -21.62 28.95
CA TYR A 180 14.73 -22.53 28.86
C TYR A 180 15.70 -22.01 27.80
N TYR A 181 16.95 -21.80 28.20
CA TYR A 181 18.09 -21.68 27.30
C TYR A 181 18.21 -22.98 26.50
N LEU A 182 18.21 -22.90 25.17
CA LEU A 182 18.72 -23.96 24.32
C LEU A 182 19.72 -23.35 23.34
N ARG A 183 20.98 -23.60 23.68
CA ARG A 183 22.18 -23.35 22.89
C ARG A 183 22.12 -24.22 21.62
N SER A 184 22.57 -23.60 20.53
CA SER A 184 22.75 -24.15 19.19
C SER A 184 23.32 -25.58 19.16
N LEU A 185 22.61 -26.51 18.50
CA LEU A 185 23.16 -27.78 17.98
C LEU A 185 23.56 -27.59 16.51
N LYS A 186 24.45 -26.63 16.25
CA LYS A 186 25.23 -26.55 15.02
C LYS A 186 26.71 -26.55 15.40
N GLN A 187 27.18 -27.69 15.87
CA GLN A 187 28.57 -28.18 15.83
C GLN A 187 28.66 -29.44 16.68
N MET A 188 28.34 -30.60 16.11
CA MET A 188 28.86 -31.89 16.55
C MET A 188 29.07 -32.73 15.29
N ASN A 189 30.24 -32.58 14.69
CA ASN A 189 30.69 -33.39 13.53
C ASN A 189 31.58 -34.56 13.99
N SER A 190 31.37 -35.09 15.19
CA SER A 190 32.18 -36.17 15.75
C SER A 190 31.37 -36.97 16.77
N LEU A 191 31.35 -38.29 16.62
CA LEU A 191 30.73 -39.24 17.56
C LEU A 191 31.42 -39.25 18.94
N HIS A 192 32.57 -38.59 19.08
CA HIS A 192 33.34 -38.58 20.33
C HIS A 192 32.78 -37.64 21.40
N ASP A 193 32.01 -36.61 21.02
CA ASP A 193 31.46 -35.63 21.97
C ASP A 193 30.15 -36.11 22.65
N VAL A 194 29.47 -37.08 22.04
CA VAL A 194 28.22 -37.64 22.60
C VAL A 194 28.49 -38.56 23.80
N LEU A 195 29.66 -39.21 23.84
CA LEU A 195 30.00 -40.17 24.89
C LEU A 195 30.56 -39.53 26.16
N SER A 196 30.93 -38.25 26.15
CA SER A 196 31.34 -37.50 27.35
C SER A 196 30.15 -36.94 28.16
N TRP A 197 28.92 -37.13 27.70
CA TRP A 197 27.72 -36.59 28.36
C TRP A 197 26.88 -37.67 29.06
N ILE A 198 27.32 -38.94 29.01
CA ILE A 198 26.61 -40.09 29.61
C ILE A 198 27.37 -40.67 30.84
N GLU A 199 28.45 -40.03 31.28
CA GLU A 199 28.99 -40.19 32.64
C GLU A 199 28.90 -38.85 33.38
#